data_AF-A0A2K3E3P3-F1
#
_entry.id   AF-A0A2K3E3P3-F1
#
_cell.length_a   1.000
_cell.length_b   1.000
_cell.length_c   1.000
_cell.angle_alpha   90.00
_cell.angle_beta   90.00
_cell.angle_gamma   90.00
#
_symmetry.space_group_name_H-M   'P 1'
#
loop_
_entity.id
_entity.type
_entity.pdbx_description
1 polymer ?
#
loop_
_entity_poly.entity_id
_entity_poly.type
_entity_poly.pdbx_seq_one_letter_code
_entity_poly.pdbx_strand_id
1 'polypeptide(L)'
;MVSKKEVAAAFLVAAEALGVEGEELGDLSACLASLSEDELAFFPKGDNKAIIKFARSACAKASAAGPGVGSAAGPDTSTTFIRDVLLAQPANVMNLFSVSQAGLDQPLGAKLPVSSWALQALGSGDQTDDHELSKYVELQPQLTVAKNAHRLSLITAAALTGLFGQQEGSEMMNTIRIGALVDTPLNFAAKSLGLPFRIDRNTADQPGATARLLRPDFLFWLRNILLFKGEEKAASAEHETAIAELKSKMATAWNPALLPGVSLPCMFAYAAAGSQVQFFAVTSRDGAVEATPVSDCLHIDTPLGRIKVVHHTFKVLQAVAAYAPSAPDLSIALGQVSKALTLNGSFLSSVTVFPDFIRKHVNLSQLQGGVLDHRALVAMYHAIGHVRCLNLVRLRGDGGVSLQDDGTTVLHLEPLGLPLGLTGRQAVEREGSLRDAVRGVLTALVVLHDAGYVHRDIRWPNVIRLPGVAAAAASSSSDVYVLIDLEHAAPADCPLDCRQPPYRLPTWLGSHILDQATGRFTCESDLCLVAEALMSHLPFTLSDSGQRLREQLATRKLPNARVVLEHEWLLAASP
;
A
#
# COMPACT_ATOMS: atom_id res chain seq x y z
N MET A 1 18.82 4.31 -0.44
CA MET A 1 20.01 4.41 0.44
C MET A 1 21.03 5.26 -0.29
N VAL A 2 21.67 6.21 0.39
CA VAL A 2 22.69 7.09 -0.22
C VAL A 2 24.03 6.39 -0.10
N SER A 3 24.78 6.23 -1.19
CA SER A 3 26.11 5.61 -1.10
C SER A 3 27.12 6.59 -0.49
N LYS A 4 28.13 6.07 0.23
CA LYS A 4 29.28 6.89 0.70
C LYS A 4 29.93 7.73 -0.40
N LYS A 5 29.90 7.22 -1.64
CA LYS A 5 30.40 7.91 -2.82
C LYS A 5 29.55 9.12 -3.21
N GLU A 6 28.23 9.00 -3.12
CA GLU A 6 27.29 10.11 -3.36
C GLU A 6 27.38 11.17 -2.26
N VAL A 7 27.53 10.75 -1.00
CA VAL A 7 27.75 11.64 0.16
C VAL A 7 29.02 12.48 -0.05
N ALA A 8 30.13 11.82 -0.38
CA ALA A 8 31.41 12.50 -0.61
C ALA A 8 31.33 13.49 -1.77
N ALA A 9 30.71 13.10 -2.89
CA ALA A 9 30.54 13.98 -4.04
C ALA A 9 29.67 15.20 -3.71
N ALA A 10 28.55 15.01 -3.04
CA ALA A 10 27.66 16.09 -2.63
C ALA A 10 28.31 17.03 -1.60
N PHE A 11 29.10 16.49 -0.67
CA PHE A 11 29.87 17.28 0.28
C PHE A 11 30.93 18.15 -0.39
N LEU A 12 31.70 17.60 -1.33
CA LEU A 12 32.73 18.36 -2.04
C LEU A 12 32.12 19.52 -2.84
N VAL A 13 31.01 19.28 -3.53
CA VAL A 13 30.26 20.33 -4.26
C VAL A 13 29.75 21.41 -3.29
N ALA A 14 29.23 21.02 -2.13
CA ALA A 14 28.77 21.97 -1.12
C ALA A 14 29.91 22.77 -0.49
N ALA A 15 31.06 22.14 -0.28
CA ALA A 15 32.24 22.76 0.30
C ALA A 15 32.84 23.82 -0.63
N GLU A 16 32.96 23.50 -1.92
CA GLU A 16 33.39 24.45 -2.94
C GLU A 16 32.42 25.64 -3.03
N ALA A 17 31.10 25.38 -3.04
CA ALA A 17 30.09 26.43 -3.12
C ALA A 17 30.04 27.37 -1.90
N LEU A 18 30.56 26.94 -0.75
CA LEU A 18 30.55 27.71 0.50
C LEU A 18 31.95 28.12 0.99
N GLY A 19 32.99 27.89 0.18
CA GLY A 19 34.37 28.28 0.49
C GLY A 19 34.98 27.54 1.67
N VAL A 20 34.63 26.26 1.87
CA VAL A 20 35.24 25.39 2.89
C VAL A 20 36.49 24.75 2.28
N GLU A 21 37.66 25.18 2.71
CA GLU A 21 38.96 24.81 2.13
C GLU A 21 39.99 24.44 3.21
N GLY A 22 41.15 23.92 2.79
CA GLY A 22 42.28 23.67 3.68
C GLY A 22 42.04 22.56 4.70
N GLU A 23 42.54 22.76 5.92
CA GLU A 23 42.49 21.78 7.02
C GLU A 23 41.05 21.42 7.39
N GLU A 24 40.13 22.40 7.37
CA GLU A 24 38.71 22.18 7.65
C GLU A 24 38.08 21.22 6.63
N LEU A 25 38.39 21.35 5.35
CA LEU A 25 37.87 20.44 4.31
C LEU A 25 38.33 18.99 4.54
N GLY A 26 39.60 18.83 4.94
CA GLY A 26 40.20 17.53 5.24
C GLY A 26 39.53 16.85 6.44
N ASP A 27 39.33 17.59 7.52
CA ASP A 27 38.71 17.09 8.75
C ASP A 27 37.27 16.67 8.51
N LEU A 28 36.47 17.55 7.89
CA LEU A 28 35.07 17.28 7.58
C LEU A 28 34.90 16.06 6.65
N SER A 29 35.79 15.92 5.66
CA SER A 29 35.81 14.76 4.76
C SER A 29 36.11 13.46 5.51
N ALA A 30 37.10 13.48 6.41
CA ALA A 30 37.49 12.32 7.21
C ALA A 30 36.36 11.90 8.17
N CYS A 31 35.69 12.86 8.80
CA CYS A 31 34.55 12.60 9.67
C CYS A 31 33.38 11.97 8.91
N LEU A 32 33.01 12.50 7.74
CA LEU A 32 31.94 11.93 6.92
C LEU A 32 32.25 10.50 6.46
N ALA A 33 33.51 10.21 6.11
CA ALA A 33 33.93 8.87 5.73
C ALA A 33 33.80 7.84 6.88
N SER A 34 33.97 8.31 8.12
CA SER A 34 33.89 7.49 9.35
C SER A 34 32.46 7.14 9.78
N LEU A 35 31.43 7.82 9.23
CA LEU A 35 30.03 7.56 9.59
C LEU A 35 29.55 6.20 9.08
N SER A 36 28.65 5.59 9.86
CA SER A 36 27.94 4.37 9.47
C SER A 36 26.89 4.62 8.39
N GLU A 37 26.47 3.57 7.67
CA GLU A 37 25.39 3.68 6.66
C GLU A 37 24.06 4.17 7.27
N ASP A 38 23.80 3.83 8.54
CA ASP A 38 22.62 4.32 9.27
C ASP A 38 22.72 5.82 9.61
N GLU A 39 23.90 6.35 9.90
CA GLU A 39 24.11 7.79 10.13
C GLU A 39 24.05 8.57 8.81
N LEU A 40 24.53 7.98 7.71
CA LEU A 40 24.47 8.57 6.38
C LEU A 40 23.07 8.53 5.76
N ALA A 41 22.14 7.74 6.31
CA ALA A 41 20.73 7.78 5.94
C ALA A 41 20.08 9.16 6.15
N PHE A 42 20.68 9.98 7.03
CA PHE A 42 20.24 11.35 7.34
C PHE A 42 21.02 12.43 6.60
N PHE A 43 21.93 12.05 5.68
CA PHE A 43 22.72 13.01 4.93
C PHE A 43 21.81 13.88 4.02
N PRO A 44 21.86 15.22 4.16
CA PRO A 44 20.99 16.10 3.39
C PRO A 44 21.36 16.10 1.91
N LYS A 45 20.36 16.20 1.03
CA LYS A 45 20.55 16.26 -0.42
C LYS A 45 20.11 17.62 -0.97
N GLY A 46 20.94 18.21 -1.83
CA GLY A 46 20.55 19.37 -2.65
C GLY A 46 20.58 20.74 -1.97
N ASP A 47 20.99 20.83 -0.69
CA ASP A 47 21.25 22.11 -0.01
C ASP A 47 22.68 22.14 0.53
N ASN A 48 23.52 22.98 -0.09
CA ASN A 48 24.92 23.12 0.27
C ASN A 48 25.10 23.57 1.73
N LYS A 49 24.23 24.44 2.26
CA LYS A 49 24.32 24.91 3.66
C LYS A 49 23.98 23.79 4.63
N ALA A 50 22.95 23.00 4.34
CA ALA A 50 22.58 21.84 5.16
C ALA A 50 23.67 20.77 5.15
N ILE A 51 24.29 20.51 3.99
CA ILE A 51 25.40 19.56 3.85
C ILE A 51 26.61 19.97 4.69
N ILE A 52 27.02 21.24 4.62
CA ILE A 52 28.15 21.74 5.43
C ILE A 52 27.81 21.78 6.92
N LYS A 53 26.58 22.14 7.29
CA LYS A 53 26.12 22.09 8.69
C LYS A 53 26.13 20.67 9.24
N PHE A 54 25.68 19.69 8.46
CA PHE A 54 25.71 18.27 8.81
C PHE A 54 27.16 17.79 9.00
N ALA A 55 28.06 18.11 8.06
CA ALA A 55 29.47 17.73 8.13
C ALA A 55 30.18 18.31 9.36
N ARG A 56 30.01 19.61 9.63
CA ARG A 56 30.58 20.29 10.80
C ARG A 56 30.07 19.70 12.10
N SER A 57 28.78 19.39 12.16
CA SER A 57 28.18 18.74 13.33
C SER A 57 28.70 17.31 13.54
N ALA A 58 28.93 16.56 12.47
CA ALA A 58 29.49 15.21 12.54
C ALA A 58 30.94 15.22 13.05
N CYS A 59 31.75 16.20 12.65
CA CYS A 59 33.12 16.35 13.15
C CYS A 59 33.22 16.84 14.60
N ALA A 60 32.31 17.70 15.04
CA ALA A 60 32.28 18.15 16.45
C ALA A 60 32.10 16.95 17.42
N LYS A 61 31.41 15.89 16.99
CA LYS A 61 31.25 14.63 17.72
C LYS A 61 32.57 13.86 17.89
N ALA A 62 33.46 13.92 16.89
CA ALA A 62 34.78 13.27 16.92
C ALA A 62 35.77 14.02 17.82
N SER A 63 35.73 15.37 17.82
CA SER A 63 36.62 16.18 18.67
C SER A 63 36.23 16.20 20.16
N ALA A 64 34.95 15.95 20.49
CA ALA A 64 34.50 15.79 21.88
C ALA A 64 34.91 14.44 22.51
N ALA A 65 35.34 13.48 21.70
CA ALA A 65 35.96 12.23 22.14
C ALA A 65 37.49 12.39 22.06
N GLY A 66 38.13 12.88 23.12
CA GLY A 66 39.58 13.06 23.16
C GLY A 66 40.38 11.80 22.77
N PRO A 67 41.65 11.95 22.32
CA PRO A 67 42.45 10.84 21.83
C PRO A 67 42.80 9.90 22.99
N GLY A 68 42.08 8.78 23.07
CA GLY A 68 42.29 7.76 24.10
C GLY A 68 41.08 7.47 24.99
N VAL A 69 39.90 7.24 24.42
CA VAL A 69 38.84 6.48 25.09
C VAL A 69 38.30 5.47 24.10
N GLY A 70 38.68 4.20 24.26
CA GLY A 70 38.04 3.11 23.54
C GLY A 70 36.54 3.13 23.78
N SER A 71 35.77 3.04 22.68
CA SER A 71 34.34 2.71 22.60
C SER A 71 33.62 2.50 23.94
N ALA A 72 33.25 3.59 24.60
CA ALA A 72 32.39 3.58 25.79
C ALA A 72 30.92 3.91 25.46
N ALA A 73 30.50 3.77 24.20
CA ALA A 73 29.09 3.78 23.86
C ALA A 73 28.56 2.34 23.99
N GLY A 74 27.65 2.11 24.95
CA GLY A 74 26.93 0.85 25.04
C GLY A 74 26.13 0.56 23.76
N PRO A 75 25.59 -0.66 23.60
CA PRO A 75 24.74 -0.96 22.45
C PRO A 75 23.54 0.00 22.40
N ASP A 76 23.12 0.41 21.19
CA ASP A 76 21.96 1.28 21.01
C ASP A 76 20.68 0.60 21.56
N THR A 77 20.08 1.21 22.57
CA THR A 77 18.89 0.70 23.26
C THR A 77 17.59 1.28 22.71
N SER A 78 17.61 2.03 21.60
CA SER A 78 16.43 2.72 21.06
C SER A 78 15.24 1.81 20.82
N THR A 79 15.45 0.60 20.28
CA THR A 79 14.37 -0.38 20.05
C THR A 79 13.73 -0.83 21.36
N THR A 80 14.56 -1.19 22.35
CA THR A 80 14.11 -1.59 23.69
C THR A 80 13.37 -0.45 24.37
N PHE A 81 13.90 0.77 24.30
CA PHE A 81 13.27 1.96 24.87
C PHE A 81 11.90 2.23 24.24
N ILE A 82 11.79 2.15 22.91
CA ILE A 82 10.51 2.32 22.21
C ILE A 82 9.50 1.29 22.67
N ARG A 83 9.86 0.01 22.64
CA ARG A 83 8.95 -1.11 22.91
C ARG A 83 8.55 -1.20 24.38
N ASP A 84 9.52 -1.06 25.28
CA ASP A 84 9.36 -1.43 26.68
C ASP A 84 9.13 -0.21 27.59
N VAL A 85 9.33 1.01 27.09
CA VAL A 85 9.19 2.24 27.89
C VAL A 85 8.28 3.27 27.20
N LEU A 86 8.66 3.75 26.01
CA LEU A 86 7.99 4.87 25.35
C LEU A 86 6.56 4.50 24.91
N LEU A 87 6.40 3.33 24.29
CA LEU A 87 5.14 2.81 23.76
C LEU A 87 4.62 1.62 24.58
N ALA A 88 5.22 1.34 25.73
CA ALA A 88 4.69 0.37 26.68
C ALA A 88 3.24 0.74 27.01
N GLN A 89 2.32 -0.22 26.85
CA GLN A 89 0.87 -0.03 26.89
C GLN A 89 0.41 0.46 28.28
N PRO A 90 -0.10 1.71 28.44
CA PRO A 90 -0.73 2.18 29.67
C PRO A 90 -2.26 2.08 29.60
N ALA A 91 -2.96 2.19 30.73
CA ALA A 91 -4.41 1.97 30.90
C ALA A 91 -5.36 2.84 30.03
N ASN A 92 -4.86 3.85 29.30
CA ASN A 92 -5.65 4.81 28.51
C ASN A 92 -5.17 4.89 27.05
N VAL A 93 -5.01 3.77 26.35
CA VAL A 93 -4.72 3.81 24.91
C VAL A 93 -5.92 4.36 24.15
N MET A 94 -5.66 5.21 23.16
CA MET A 94 -6.71 5.64 22.23
C MET A 94 -7.28 4.43 21.53
N ASN A 95 -8.53 4.11 21.85
CA ASN A 95 -9.24 3.03 21.21
C ASN A 95 -9.57 3.46 19.78
N LEU A 96 -9.07 2.71 18.79
CA LEU A 96 -9.38 2.95 17.39
C LEU A 96 -10.88 2.89 17.09
N PHE A 97 -11.72 2.32 17.95
CA PHE A 97 -13.17 2.28 17.77
C PHE A 97 -13.93 3.46 18.40
N SER A 98 -13.28 4.32 19.20
CA SER A 98 -13.93 5.44 19.88
C SER A 98 -13.12 6.73 19.79
N VAL A 99 -13.67 7.72 19.08
CA VAL A 99 -13.08 9.07 18.92
C VAL A 99 -13.39 9.97 20.13
N SER A 100 -14.11 9.48 21.15
CA SER A 100 -14.49 10.31 22.29
C SER A 100 -13.29 10.58 23.23
N GLN A 101 -12.72 11.79 23.09
CA GLN A 101 -12.01 12.55 24.13
C GLN A 101 -10.49 12.39 24.35
N ALA A 102 -9.74 11.67 23.53
CA ALA A 102 -8.28 11.65 23.68
C ALA A 102 -7.60 12.47 22.57
N GLY A 103 -7.16 13.69 22.90
CA GLY A 103 -6.26 14.45 22.04
C GLY A 103 -4.88 13.76 22.00
N LEU A 104 -4.20 13.85 20.85
CA LEU A 104 -2.86 13.29 20.68
C LEU A 104 -1.81 13.91 21.62
N ASP A 105 -2.15 15.00 22.32
CA ASP A 105 -1.30 15.67 23.32
C ASP A 105 -1.18 14.94 24.67
N GLN A 106 -1.90 13.84 24.88
CA GLN A 106 -1.66 13.00 26.06
C GLN A 106 -0.22 12.46 26.06
N PRO A 107 0.50 12.50 27.20
CA PRO A 107 1.88 12.02 27.29
C PRO A 107 2.06 10.58 26.80
N LEU A 108 3.25 10.31 26.24
CA LEU A 108 3.78 8.97 26.03
C LEU A 108 4.23 8.35 27.37
N GLY A 109 4.62 7.07 27.36
CA GLY A 109 5.10 6.37 28.56
C GLY A 109 6.37 6.99 29.16
N ALA A 110 7.15 7.70 28.33
CA ALA A 110 8.28 8.52 28.74
C ALA A 110 8.45 9.69 27.75
N LYS A 111 9.33 10.63 28.10
CA LYS A 111 9.73 11.73 27.21
C LYS A 111 10.74 11.25 26.18
N LEU A 112 10.84 11.97 25.06
CA LEU A 112 11.78 11.67 23.99
C LEU A 112 13.21 12.08 24.39
N PRO A 113 14.20 11.17 24.34
CA PRO A 113 15.58 11.51 24.70
C PRO A 113 16.18 12.46 23.67
N VAL A 114 16.94 13.45 24.14
CA VAL A 114 17.61 14.44 23.29
C VAL A 114 19.12 14.29 23.42
N SER A 115 19.83 14.41 22.30
CA SER A 115 21.28 14.48 22.30
C SER A 115 21.77 15.85 22.80
N SER A 116 22.86 15.86 23.56
CA SER A 116 23.45 17.08 24.14
C SER A 116 23.76 18.18 23.12
N TRP A 117 24.09 17.82 21.87
CA TRP A 117 24.38 18.80 20.80
C TRP A 117 23.12 19.48 20.24
N ALA A 118 21.97 18.81 20.25
CA ALA A 118 20.73 19.41 19.74
C ALA A 118 20.28 20.59 20.61
N LEU A 119 20.60 20.53 21.91
CA LEU A 119 20.37 21.61 22.86
C LEU A 119 21.25 22.82 22.59
N GLN A 120 22.52 22.59 22.26
CA GLN A 120 23.45 23.66 21.91
C GLN A 120 23.02 24.36 20.60
N ALA A 121 22.43 23.61 19.67
CA ALA A 121 21.94 24.12 18.40
C ALA A 121 20.62 24.92 18.49
N LEU A 122 19.83 24.73 19.54
CA LEU A 122 18.58 25.47 19.77
C LEU A 122 18.84 26.91 20.25
N GLY A 123 20.01 27.19 20.83
CA GLY A 123 20.39 28.50 21.35
C GLY A 123 19.54 28.95 22.54
N SER A 124 20.06 29.83 23.39
CA SER A 124 19.31 30.43 24.50
C SER A 124 18.31 31.47 23.97
N GLY A 125 17.21 31.00 23.38
CA GLY A 125 16.09 31.80 22.87
C GLY A 125 14.81 31.53 23.65
N ASP A 126 14.16 32.62 24.10
CA ASP A 126 12.86 32.75 24.80
C ASP A 126 12.41 31.63 25.77
N GLN A 127 12.45 31.94 27.07
CA GLN A 127 12.24 30.99 28.18
C GLN A 127 10.85 30.32 28.22
N THR A 128 9.87 30.83 27.49
CA THR A 128 8.50 30.30 27.45
C THR A 128 8.37 29.01 26.64
N ASP A 129 9.12 28.87 25.55
CA ASP A 129 9.09 27.66 24.71
C ASP A 129 9.84 26.49 25.40
N ASP A 130 10.87 26.79 26.19
CA ASP A 130 11.66 25.80 26.93
C ASP A 130 10.80 25.00 27.93
N HIS A 131 9.85 25.65 28.61
CA HIS A 131 8.96 24.99 29.57
C HIS A 131 7.99 24.02 28.85
N GLU A 132 7.40 24.41 27.72
CA GLU A 132 6.51 23.55 26.94
C GLU A 132 7.26 22.41 26.25
N LEU A 133 8.43 22.69 25.68
CA LEU A 133 9.32 21.67 25.10
C LEU A 133 9.67 20.59 26.12
N SER A 134 9.95 20.98 27.38
CA SER A 134 10.30 20.06 28.46
C SER A 134 9.22 19.02 28.77
N LYS A 135 7.97 19.22 28.34
CA LYS A 135 6.89 18.23 28.47
C LYS A 135 7.10 17.03 27.55
N TYR A 136 7.73 17.24 26.39
CA TYR A 136 7.88 16.24 25.34
C TYR A 136 9.27 15.60 25.32
N VAL A 137 10.30 16.34 25.75
CA VAL A 137 11.69 15.90 25.65
C VAL A 137 12.40 15.79 27.00
N GLU A 138 13.35 14.86 27.10
CA GLU A 138 14.21 14.69 28.26
C GLU A 138 15.68 14.90 27.88
N LEU A 139 16.28 15.91 28.49
CA LEU A 139 17.62 16.40 28.17
C LEU A 139 18.73 15.54 28.80
N GLN A 140 18.44 14.95 29.96
CA GLN A 140 19.34 14.08 30.68
C GLN A 140 18.54 12.87 31.19
N PRO A 141 18.32 11.87 30.33
CA PRO A 141 17.50 10.73 30.70
C PRO A 141 18.08 10.04 31.92
N GLN A 142 17.29 9.80 32.95
CA GLN A 142 17.80 9.11 34.15
C GLN A 142 17.96 7.60 33.90
N LEU A 143 17.08 7.03 33.09
CA LEU A 143 17.10 5.63 32.69
C LEU A 143 18.25 5.32 31.73
N THR A 144 19.09 4.33 32.04
CA THR A 144 20.19 3.89 31.17
C THR A 144 19.71 3.51 29.76
N VAL A 145 18.53 2.88 29.65
CA VAL A 145 17.91 2.48 28.38
C VAL A 145 17.51 3.69 27.54
N ALA A 146 17.25 4.85 28.16
CA ALA A 146 16.98 6.10 27.46
C ALA A 146 18.28 6.83 27.08
N LYS A 147 19.30 6.80 27.96
CA LYS A 147 20.63 7.39 27.68
C LYS A 147 21.30 6.80 26.45
N ASN A 148 21.16 5.48 26.26
CA ASN A 148 21.77 4.75 25.14
C ASN A 148 20.82 4.64 23.93
N ALA A 149 19.67 5.32 23.92
CA ALA A 149 18.74 5.35 22.80
C ALA A 149 19.24 6.32 21.71
N HIS A 150 20.36 5.97 21.08
CA HIS A 150 21.10 6.86 20.19
C HIS A 150 20.33 7.21 18.91
N ARG A 151 19.72 6.23 18.25
CA ARG A 151 18.95 6.46 17.02
C ARG A 151 17.68 7.28 17.29
N LEU A 152 16.97 7.02 18.39
CA LEU A 152 15.82 7.83 18.78
C LEU A 152 16.23 9.27 19.13
N SER A 153 17.35 9.44 19.83
CA SER A 153 17.92 10.75 20.13
C SER A 153 18.25 11.54 18.85
N LEU A 154 18.73 10.86 17.81
CA LEU A 154 19.01 11.49 16.52
C LEU A 154 17.73 11.96 15.80
N ILE A 155 16.68 11.14 15.80
CA ILE A 155 15.37 11.52 15.24
C ILE A 155 14.82 12.76 15.97
N THR A 156 14.90 12.74 17.30
CA THR A 156 14.46 13.85 18.16
C THR A 156 15.27 15.12 17.89
N ALA A 157 16.59 15.00 17.78
CA ALA A 157 17.49 16.11 17.46
C ALA A 157 17.22 16.71 16.07
N ALA A 158 17.01 15.86 15.04
CA ALA A 158 16.69 16.31 13.70
C ALA A 158 15.36 17.09 13.67
N ALA A 159 14.36 16.61 14.42
CA ALA A 159 13.09 17.31 14.59
C ALA A 159 13.29 18.66 15.29
N LEU A 160 14.05 18.75 16.39
CA LEU A 160 14.25 20.00 17.12
C LEU A 160 15.03 21.05 16.30
N THR A 161 16.07 20.63 15.58
CA THR A 161 16.98 21.54 14.87
C THR A 161 16.48 21.98 13.50
N GLY A 162 15.42 21.37 12.98
CA GLY A 162 14.83 21.74 11.68
C GLY A 162 15.78 21.50 10.51
N LEU A 163 16.51 20.36 10.54
CA LEU A 163 17.62 20.03 9.64
C LEU A 163 17.28 20.04 8.13
N PHE A 164 16.00 20.22 7.76
CA PHE A 164 15.45 20.19 6.40
C PHE A 164 14.85 21.54 5.93
N GLY A 165 15.23 22.65 6.55
CA GLY A 165 14.85 24.00 6.11
C GLY A 165 13.54 24.52 6.72
N GLN A 166 13.48 25.83 6.93
CA GLN A 166 12.38 26.53 7.61
C GLN A 166 11.48 27.35 6.68
N GLN A 167 11.78 27.42 5.39
CA GLN A 167 10.96 28.17 4.42
C GLN A 167 10.01 27.26 3.67
N GLU A 168 8.83 27.80 3.31
CA GLU A 168 7.92 27.17 2.37
C GLU A 168 8.64 26.91 1.04
N GLY A 169 8.35 25.77 0.43
CA GLY A 169 9.04 25.31 -0.77
C GLY A 169 8.08 24.59 -1.70
N SER A 170 8.63 23.87 -2.66
CA SER A 170 7.82 23.00 -3.52
C SER A 170 7.12 21.91 -2.72
N GLU A 171 6.09 21.31 -3.30
CA GLU A 171 5.39 20.14 -2.75
C GLU A 171 6.38 19.01 -2.39
N MET A 172 7.39 18.77 -3.24
CA MET A 172 8.47 17.81 -2.97
C MET A 172 9.28 18.16 -1.71
N MET A 173 9.56 19.45 -1.48
CA MET A 173 10.23 19.89 -0.25
C MET A 173 9.34 19.66 0.97
N ASN A 174 8.03 19.89 0.84
CA ASN A 174 7.09 19.60 1.91
C ASN A 174 7.07 18.10 2.24
N THR A 175 7.02 17.23 1.23
CA THR A 175 7.12 15.78 1.40
C THR A 175 8.39 15.33 2.13
N ILE A 176 9.54 15.96 1.85
CA ILE A 176 10.80 15.67 2.57
C ILE A 176 10.70 16.09 4.04
N ARG A 177 10.18 17.30 4.32
CA ARG A 177 10.04 17.84 5.68
C ARG A 177 9.08 16.98 6.51
N ILE A 178 7.92 16.64 5.95
CA ILE A 178 6.95 15.78 6.62
C ILE A 178 7.48 14.35 6.77
N GLY A 179 8.17 13.80 5.76
CA GLY A 179 8.79 12.48 5.86
C GLY A 179 9.82 12.36 6.99
N ALA A 180 10.52 13.43 7.34
CA ALA A 180 11.41 13.45 8.50
C ALA A 180 10.65 13.42 9.84
N LEU A 181 9.46 14.03 9.91
CA LEU A 181 8.65 14.18 11.13
C LEU A 181 7.62 13.05 11.33
N VAL A 182 7.22 12.37 10.25
CA VAL A 182 6.20 11.31 10.26
C VAL A 182 6.81 9.97 9.85
N ASP A 183 7.30 9.82 8.62
CA ASP A 183 7.71 8.51 8.07
C ASP A 183 8.86 7.91 8.85
N THR A 184 9.88 8.72 9.14
CA THR A 184 11.08 8.30 9.85
C THR A 184 10.77 7.79 11.26
N PRO A 185 10.12 8.57 12.14
CA PRO A 185 9.73 8.07 13.46
C PRO A 185 8.73 6.91 13.39
N LEU A 186 7.74 6.96 12.50
CA LEU A 186 6.73 5.90 12.36
C LEU A 186 7.36 4.58 11.95
N ASN A 187 8.15 4.57 10.87
CA ASN A 187 8.85 3.38 10.36
C ASN A 187 9.81 2.81 11.41
N PHE A 188 10.53 3.69 12.12
CA PHE A 188 11.46 3.25 13.15
C PHE A 188 10.74 2.55 14.30
N ALA A 189 9.72 3.20 14.88
CA ALA A 189 9.00 2.60 16.00
C ALA A 189 8.15 1.38 15.59
N ALA A 190 7.54 1.37 14.40
CA ALA A 190 6.77 0.21 13.94
C ALA A 190 7.66 -1.03 13.78
N LYS A 191 8.92 -0.84 13.32
CA LYS A 191 9.94 -1.90 13.31
C LYS A 191 10.36 -2.32 14.72
N SER A 192 10.58 -1.36 15.62
CA SER A 192 10.94 -1.66 17.01
C SER A 192 9.86 -2.48 17.75
N LEU A 193 8.60 -2.31 17.37
CA LEU A 193 7.47 -3.08 17.86
C LEU A 193 7.24 -4.41 17.14
N GLY A 194 7.98 -4.71 16.06
CA GLY A 194 7.81 -5.93 15.27
C GLY A 194 6.47 -6.02 14.54
N LEU A 195 5.85 -4.88 14.20
CA LEU A 195 4.54 -4.87 13.55
C LEU A 195 4.64 -5.31 12.07
N PRO A 196 3.67 -6.08 11.55
CA PRO A 196 3.58 -6.40 10.13
C PRO A 196 2.94 -5.23 9.34
N PHE A 197 3.76 -4.22 9.03
CA PHE A 197 3.29 -2.99 8.40
C PHE A 197 3.87 -2.75 7.00
N ARG A 198 3.24 -1.83 6.26
CA ARG A 198 3.75 -1.24 5.02
C ARG A 198 3.52 0.27 5.04
N ILE A 199 4.46 1.01 4.46
CA ILE A 199 4.32 2.45 4.17
C ILE A 199 4.48 2.62 2.67
N ASP A 200 3.67 3.48 2.08
CA ASP A 200 3.86 3.94 0.72
C ASP A 200 3.56 5.42 0.59
N ARG A 201 4.23 6.07 -0.37
CA ARG A 201 4.01 7.46 -0.72
C ARG A 201 3.58 7.58 -2.17
N ASN A 202 2.71 8.53 -2.45
CA ASN A 202 2.26 8.82 -3.80
C ASN A 202 3.17 9.88 -4.45
N THR A 203 4.42 9.53 -4.78
CA THR A 203 5.35 10.46 -5.46
C THR A 203 5.14 10.46 -6.98
N ALA A 204 5.41 11.59 -7.63
CA ALA A 204 5.03 11.96 -9.00
C ALA A 204 5.56 11.06 -10.16
N ASP A 205 6.20 9.93 -9.88
CA ASP A 205 6.86 9.08 -10.89
C ASP A 205 5.95 7.99 -11.49
N GLN A 206 4.63 8.17 -11.49
CA GLN A 206 3.72 7.22 -12.16
C GLN A 206 2.87 7.89 -13.24
N PRO A 207 2.86 7.37 -14.48
CA PRO A 207 1.92 7.82 -15.49
C PRO A 207 0.49 7.55 -15.01
N GLY A 208 -0.31 8.62 -14.94
CA GLY A 208 -1.71 8.60 -14.51
C GLY A 208 -2.02 9.71 -13.51
N ALA A 209 -2.17 10.95 -14.00
CA ALA A 209 -2.61 12.09 -13.17
C ALA A 209 -3.93 11.79 -12.42
N THR A 210 -4.81 10.96 -12.98
CA THR A 210 -6.06 10.47 -12.36
C THR A 210 -5.83 9.53 -11.18
N ALA A 211 -4.69 8.84 -11.09
CA ALA A 211 -4.29 8.05 -9.93
C ALA A 211 -3.95 8.88 -8.72
N ARG A 212 -3.24 9.98 -8.96
CA ARG A 212 -2.86 10.94 -7.94
C ARG A 212 -4.07 11.62 -7.29
N LEU A 213 -5.12 11.88 -8.06
CA LEU A 213 -6.33 12.54 -7.54
C LEU A 213 -7.15 11.69 -6.56
N LEU A 214 -7.02 10.36 -6.60
CA LEU A 214 -7.86 9.45 -5.80
C LEU A 214 -7.14 8.83 -4.61
N ARG A 215 -5.81 8.97 -4.54
CA ARG A 215 -4.96 8.33 -3.53
C ARG A 215 -4.25 9.40 -2.69
N PRO A 216 -4.22 9.24 -1.36
CA PRO A 216 -3.44 10.10 -0.46
C PRO A 216 -1.93 10.06 -0.73
N ASP A 217 -1.25 11.13 -0.34
CA ASP A 217 0.21 11.28 -0.51
C ASP A 217 1.01 10.35 0.40
N PHE A 218 0.46 10.00 1.56
CA PHE A 218 1.04 9.07 2.51
C PHE A 218 0.03 8.02 2.94
N LEU A 219 0.47 6.76 3.01
CA LEU A 219 -0.36 5.63 3.43
C LEU A 219 0.45 4.67 4.32
N PHE A 220 -0.17 4.23 5.41
CA PHE A 220 0.36 3.23 6.33
C PHE A 220 -0.67 2.12 6.56
N TRP A 221 -0.27 0.88 6.28
CA TRP A 221 -1.10 -0.29 6.50
C TRP A 221 -0.52 -1.19 7.59
N LEU A 222 -1.40 -1.79 8.39
CA LEU A 222 -1.11 -2.93 9.24
C LEU A 222 -1.89 -4.14 8.71
N ARG A 223 -1.22 -5.21 8.28
CA ARG A 223 -1.88 -6.39 7.67
C ARG A 223 -2.94 -6.02 6.62
N ASN A 224 -2.60 -5.09 5.72
CA ASN A 224 -3.46 -4.58 4.65
C ASN A 224 -4.65 -3.70 5.10
N ILE A 225 -4.82 -3.46 6.40
CA ILE A 225 -5.77 -2.49 6.93
C ILE A 225 -5.13 -1.10 6.84
N LEU A 226 -5.78 -0.16 6.16
CA LEU A 226 -5.31 1.22 6.12
C LEU A 226 -5.66 1.93 7.42
N LEU A 227 -4.66 2.24 8.25
CA LEU A 227 -4.87 2.78 9.60
C LEU A 227 -4.36 4.21 9.77
N PHE A 228 -3.46 4.67 8.89
CA PHE A 228 -2.95 6.03 8.93
C PHE A 228 -2.66 6.53 7.52
N LYS A 229 -3.08 7.75 7.19
CA LYS A 229 -2.86 8.39 5.88
C LYS A 229 -2.55 9.87 5.99
N GLY A 230 -2.02 10.47 4.92
CA GLY A 230 -1.72 11.90 4.89
C GLY A 230 -1.95 12.53 3.53
N GLU A 231 -2.34 13.81 3.54
CA GLU A 231 -2.38 14.68 2.36
C GLU A 231 -1.43 15.86 2.58
N GLU A 232 -0.71 16.22 1.52
CA GLU A 232 0.32 17.25 1.57
C GLU A 232 0.09 18.28 0.46
N LYS A 233 0.15 19.55 0.82
CA LYS A 233 0.06 20.68 -0.11
C LYS A 233 1.26 21.59 0.02
N ALA A 234 1.57 22.30 -1.05
CA ALA A 234 2.76 23.15 -1.06
C ALA A 234 2.57 24.39 -0.18
N ALA A 235 1.43 25.08 -0.30
CA ALA A 235 1.18 26.35 0.38
C ALA A 235 0.26 26.19 1.59
N SER A 236 0.53 26.91 2.68
CA SER A 236 -0.31 26.90 3.88
C SER A 236 -1.77 27.29 3.61
N ALA A 237 -2.02 28.13 2.59
CA ALA A 237 -3.37 28.51 2.16
C ALA A 237 -4.22 27.31 1.65
N GLU A 238 -3.59 26.18 1.32
CA GLU A 238 -4.25 24.97 0.82
C GLU A 238 -4.59 23.97 1.93
N HIS A 239 -4.46 24.36 3.21
CA HIS A 239 -4.70 23.46 4.34
C HIS A 239 -6.12 22.86 4.34
N GLU A 240 -7.14 23.68 4.09
CA GLU A 240 -8.53 23.22 3.97
C GLU A 240 -8.73 22.26 2.79
N THR A 241 -7.98 22.46 1.69
CA THR A 241 -7.98 21.53 0.56
C THR A 241 -7.42 20.18 0.97
N ALA A 242 -6.32 20.14 1.73
CA ALA A 242 -5.76 18.90 2.26
C ALA A 242 -6.77 18.18 3.18
N ILE A 243 -7.49 18.90 4.04
CA ILE A 243 -8.53 18.34 4.90
C ILE A 243 -9.71 17.79 4.08
N ALA A 244 -10.15 18.50 3.04
CA ALA A 244 -11.21 18.03 2.16
C ALA A 244 -10.81 16.75 1.42
N GLU A 245 -9.56 16.67 0.95
CA GLU A 245 -9.01 15.48 0.30
C GLU A 245 -8.89 14.29 1.26
N LEU A 246 -8.65 14.53 2.55
CA LEU A 246 -8.69 13.45 3.54
C LEU A 246 -10.07 12.77 3.62
N LYS A 247 -11.15 13.50 3.37
CA LYS A 247 -12.52 12.94 3.38
C LYS A 247 -12.88 12.25 2.07
N SER A 248 -12.37 12.73 0.94
CA SER A 248 -12.73 12.20 -0.38
C SER A 248 -11.83 11.03 -0.82
N LYS A 249 -10.54 11.07 -0.49
CA LYS A 249 -9.57 10.04 -0.90
C LYS A 249 -9.48 8.93 0.13
N MET A 250 -10.03 7.78 -0.24
CA MET A 250 -9.93 6.52 0.53
C MET A 250 -10.34 6.68 1.99
N ALA A 251 -11.60 7.05 2.22
CA ALA A 251 -12.14 7.39 3.52
C ALA A 251 -12.32 6.22 4.52
N THR A 252 -12.14 4.97 4.06
CA THR A 252 -12.35 3.77 4.89
C THR A 252 -11.08 2.93 4.97
N ALA A 253 -10.92 2.22 6.08
CA ALA A 253 -9.78 1.34 6.31
C ALA A 253 -9.78 0.10 5.39
N TRP A 254 -10.97 -0.38 5.03
CA TRP A 254 -11.24 -1.40 4.02
C TRP A 254 -12.65 -1.21 3.44
N ASN A 255 -13.02 -2.01 2.43
CA ASN A 255 -14.40 -2.07 1.96
C ASN A 255 -15.24 -2.95 2.92
N PRO A 256 -16.20 -2.39 3.67
CA PRO A 256 -16.96 -3.13 4.69
C PRO A 256 -17.75 -4.32 4.13
N ALA A 257 -18.12 -4.29 2.84
CA ALA A 257 -18.82 -5.40 2.20
C ALA A 257 -17.96 -6.67 2.08
N LEU A 258 -16.63 -6.53 2.11
CA LEU A 258 -15.69 -7.66 2.07
C LEU A 258 -15.54 -8.39 3.41
N LEU A 259 -15.86 -7.73 4.52
CA LEU A 259 -15.80 -8.27 5.88
C LEU A 259 -17.06 -7.92 6.67
N PRO A 260 -18.21 -8.53 6.33
CA PRO A 260 -19.47 -8.22 7.01
C PRO A 260 -19.43 -8.54 8.49
N GLY A 261 -20.09 -7.69 9.28
CA GLY A 261 -20.14 -7.81 10.73
C GLY A 261 -18.85 -7.42 11.46
N VAL A 262 -17.78 -7.12 10.73
CA VAL A 262 -16.53 -6.61 11.31
C VAL A 262 -16.59 -5.09 11.37
N SER A 263 -16.47 -4.53 12.57
CA SER A 263 -16.48 -3.08 12.76
C SER A 263 -15.23 -2.43 12.16
N LEU A 264 -15.43 -1.33 11.43
CA LEU A 264 -14.34 -0.49 10.94
C LEU A 264 -13.70 0.28 12.12
N PRO A 265 -12.36 0.26 12.29
CA PRO A 265 -11.69 1.19 13.16
C PRO A 265 -11.78 2.60 12.56
N CYS A 266 -11.62 3.61 13.40
CA CYS A 266 -11.20 4.92 12.96
C CYS A 266 -9.82 4.81 12.30
N MET A 267 -9.61 5.67 11.32
CA MET A 267 -8.34 5.78 10.63
C MET A 267 -7.72 7.11 11.02
N PHE A 268 -6.50 7.10 11.53
CA PHE A 268 -5.80 8.35 11.77
C PHE A 268 -5.43 9.00 10.44
N ALA A 269 -5.30 10.32 10.45
CA ALA A 269 -4.83 11.07 9.31
C ALA A 269 -4.05 12.31 9.73
N TYR A 270 -3.27 12.88 8.81
CA TYR A 270 -2.77 14.24 8.91
C TYR A 270 -3.02 15.02 7.63
N ALA A 271 -3.27 16.32 7.77
CA ALA A 271 -3.23 17.28 6.69
C ALA A 271 -1.99 18.16 6.90
N ALA A 272 -1.14 18.27 5.88
CA ALA A 272 0.02 19.14 5.89
C ALA A 272 -0.04 20.13 4.72
N ALA A 273 0.22 21.40 4.99
CA ALA A 273 0.21 22.44 3.98
C ALA A 273 1.23 23.53 4.37
N GLY A 274 2.26 23.75 3.56
CA GLY A 274 3.33 24.71 3.88
C GLY A 274 4.04 24.42 5.21
N SER A 275 3.79 25.22 6.23
CA SER A 275 4.31 24.99 7.60
C SER A 275 3.28 24.44 8.58
N GLN A 276 2.03 24.26 8.15
CA GLN A 276 0.93 23.80 8.99
C GLN A 276 0.76 22.28 8.91
N VAL A 277 0.60 21.63 10.07
CA VAL A 277 0.28 20.21 10.19
C VAL A 277 -0.81 20.02 11.23
N GLN A 278 -1.87 19.29 10.90
CA GLN A 278 -2.92 18.92 11.86
C GLN A 278 -3.30 17.45 11.70
N PHE A 279 -3.56 16.78 12.82
CA PHE A 279 -3.97 15.38 12.84
C PHE A 279 -5.48 15.24 13.03
N PHE A 280 -6.02 14.20 12.40
CA PHE A 280 -7.45 13.89 12.37
C PHE A 280 -7.70 12.42 12.69
N ALA A 281 -8.89 12.13 13.22
CA ALA A 281 -9.50 10.81 13.18
C ALA A 281 -10.59 10.81 12.10
N VAL A 282 -10.44 9.92 11.12
CA VAL A 282 -11.41 9.72 10.04
C VAL A 282 -12.30 8.55 10.40
N THR A 283 -13.61 8.80 10.44
CA THR A 283 -14.64 7.78 10.68
C THR A 283 -15.68 7.82 9.58
N SER A 284 -16.21 6.64 9.23
CA SER A 284 -17.37 6.55 8.36
C SER A 284 -18.54 5.90 9.11
N ARG A 285 -19.66 6.61 9.23
CA ARG A 285 -20.93 6.08 9.74
C ARG A 285 -22.01 6.30 8.69
N ASP A 286 -22.74 5.25 8.37
CA ASP A 286 -23.89 5.31 7.46
C ASP A 286 -23.57 5.97 6.09
N GLY A 287 -22.33 5.79 5.62
CA GLY A 287 -21.83 6.38 4.36
C GLY A 287 -21.36 7.83 4.46
N ALA A 288 -21.60 8.53 5.57
CA ALA A 288 -21.03 9.84 5.84
C ALA A 288 -19.59 9.71 6.36
N VAL A 289 -18.68 10.50 5.82
CA VAL A 289 -17.27 10.53 6.23
C VAL A 289 -17.02 11.80 7.04
N GLU A 290 -16.53 11.62 8.25
CA GLU A 290 -16.13 12.70 9.14
C GLU A 290 -14.63 12.65 9.38
N ALA A 291 -13.98 13.82 9.37
CA ALA A 291 -12.60 13.99 9.81
C ALA A 291 -12.62 14.91 11.02
N THR A 292 -12.44 14.33 12.21
CA THR A 292 -12.47 15.05 13.49
C THR A 292 -11.04 15.43 13.88
N PRO A 293 -10.73 16.71 14.15
CA PRO A 293 -9.41 17.11 14.64
C PRO A 293 -9.08 16.40 15.96
N VAL A 294 -7.86 15.85 16.04
CA VAL A 294 -7.32 15.22 17.27
C VAL A 294 -6.01 15.86 17.74
N SER A 295 -5.60 16.95 17.08
CA SER A 295 -4.55 17.87 17.51
C SER A 295 -4.94 19.30 17.18
N ASP A 296 -4.26 20.26 17.81
CA ASP A 296 -4.20 21.63 17.30
C ASP A 296 -3.51 21.68 15.92
N CYS A 297 -3.63 22.82 15.24
CA CYS A 297 -2.80 23.12 14.07
C CYS A 297 -1.37 23.45 14.52
N LEU A 298 -0.41 22.62 14.12
CA LEU A 298 1.00 22.71 14.50
C LEU A 298 1.80 23.42 13.43
N HIS A 299 2.77 24.24 13.87
CA HIS A 299 3.63 24.99 12.98
C HIS A 299 5.06 24.42 12.99
N ILE A 300 5.47 23.79 11.88
CA ILE A 300 6.75 23.06 11.77
C ILE A 300 7.96 23.98 11.49
N ASP A 301 7.77 25.28 11.42
CA ASP A 301 8.83 26.31 11.52
C ASP A 301 9.37 26.43 12.95
N THR A 302 8.56 26.12 13.97
CA THR A 302 8.98 26.09 15.37
C THR A 302 9.52 24.71 15.81
N PRO A 303 10.51 24.66 16.74
CA PRO A 303 10.94 23.40 17.35
C PRO A 303 9.80 22.66 18.07
N LEU A 304 8.93 23.40 18.77
CA LEU A 304 7.79 22.83 19.50
C LEU A 304 6.80 22.14 18.55
N GLY A 305 6.41 22.79 17.46
CA GLY A 305 5.53 22.18 16.47
C GLY A 305 6.12 20.91 15.86
N ARG A 306 7.41 20.92 15.49
CA ARG A 306 8.10 19.74 14.96
C ARG A 306 8.13 18.57 15.94
N ILE A 307 8.45 18.81 17.21
CA ILE A 307 8.48 17.72 18.20
C ILE A 307 7.07 17.21 18.53
N LYS A 308 6.05 18.08 18.53
CA LYS A 308 4.65 17.67 18.66
C LYS A 308 4.24 16.72 17.53
N VAL A 309 4.60 16.99 16.27
CA VAL A 309 4.33 16.08 15.14
C VAL A 309 4.96 14.69 15.36
N VAL A 310 6.22 14.65 15.82
CA VAL A 310 6.90 13.36 16.13
C VAL A 310 6.19 12.64 17.27
N HIS A 311 5.84 13.35 18.35
CA HIS A 311 5.09 12.81 19.49
C HIS A 311 3.73 12.24 19.06
N HIS A 312 2.96 13.01 18.29
CA HIS A 312 1.65 12.60 17.76
C HIS A 312 1.76 11.37 16.86
N THR A 313 2.80 11.28 16.03
CA THR A 313 3.10 10.09 15.22
C THR A 313 3.33 8.85 16.09
N PHE A 314 4.07 8.98 17.20
CA PHE A 314 4.23 7.88 18.17
C PHE A 314 2.93 7.53 18.89
N LYS A 315 2.07 8.51 19.20
CA LYS A 315 0.74 8.24 19.79
C LYS A 315 -0.20 7.51 18.83
N VAL A 316 -0.19 7.86 17.54
CA VAL A 316 -0.89 7.10 16.50
C VAL A 316 -0.40 5.66 16.48
N LEU A 317 0.93 5.44 16.50
CA LEU A 317 1.49 4.09 16.49
C LEU A 317 1.17 3.30 17.76
N GLN A 318 1.11 3.95 18.92
CA GLN A 318 0.68 3.32 20.18
C GLN A 318 -0.75 2.74 20.05
N ALA A 319 -1.66 3.50 19.43
CA ALA A 319 -3.03 3.05 19.17
C ALA A 319 -3.08 1.90 18.15
N VAL A 320 -2.31 2.00 17.06
CA VAL A 320 -2.15 0.91 16.07
C VAL A 320 -1.63 -0.37 16.74
N ALA A 321 -0.63 -0.25 17.61
CA ALA A 321 -0.03 -1.40 18.31
C ALA A 321 -1.02 -2.07 19.27
N ALA A 322 -1.88 -1.29 19.94
CA ALA A 322 -2.94 -1.83 20.79
C ALA A 322 -4.03 -2.55 19.98
N TYR A 323 -4.33 -2.06 18.77
CA TYR A 323 -5.29 -2.69 17.87
C TYR A 323 -4.77 -3.96 17.21
N ALA A 324 -3.47 -4.05 16.93
CA ALA A 324 -2.86 -5.11 16.15
C ALA A 324 -3.22 -6.56 16.54
N PRO A 325 -3.36 -6.92 17.83
CA PRO A 325 -3.79 -8.27 18.23
C PRO A 325 -5.23 -8.61 17.80
N SER A 326 -6.11 -7.60 17.69
CA SER A 326 -7.52 -7.74 17.30
C SER A 326 -7.79 -7.45 15.82
N ALA A 327 -6.76 -7.04 15.08
CA ALA A 327 -6.88 -6.68 13.68
C ALA A 327 -7.26 -7.90 12.81
N PRO A 328 -8.27 -7.80 11.92
CA PRO A 328 -8.60 -8.86 10.98
C PRO A 328 -7.45 -9.08 9.98
N ASP A 329 -7.42 -10.26 9.37
CA ASP A 329 -6.50 -10.54 8.27
C ASP A 329 -7.17 -10.19 6.94
N LEU A 330 -6.65 -9.18 6.25
CA LEU A 330 -7.19 -8.71 4.98
C LEU A 330 -6.29 -9.17 3.82
N SER A 331 -6.89 -9.80 2.80
CA SER A 331 -6.16 -10.18 1.58
C SER A 331 -5.92 -9.02 0.62
N ILE A 332 -6.59 -7.88 0.83
CA ILE A 332 -6.56 -6.72 -0.07
C ILE A 332 -6.26 -5.46 0.74
N ALA A 333 -5.28 -4.68 0.27
CA ALA A 333 -4.97 -3.36 0.82
C ALA A 333 -5.49 -2.27 -0.11
N LEU A 334 -6.40 -1.42 0.39
CA LEU A 334 -6.86 -0.25 -0.34
C LEU A 334 -5.68 0.69 -0.61
N GLY A 335 -5.60 1.24 -1.81
CA GLY A 335 -4.54 2.13 -2.28
C GLY A 335 -3.19 1.48 -2.51
N GLN A 336 -3.04 0.17 -2.29
CA GLN A 336 -1.81 -0.52 -2.66
C GLN A 336 -1.71 -0.59 -4.18
N VAL A 337 -0.51 -0.32 -4.71
CA VAL A 337 -0.19 -0.49 -6.14
C VAL A 337 0.65 -1.75 -6.31
N SER A 338 0.15 -2.69 -7.09
CA SER A 338 0.88 -3.89 -7.51
C SER A 338 1.33 -3.69 -8.95
N LYS A 339 2.64 -3.63 -9.21
CA LYS A 339 3.21 -3.49 -10.56
C LYS A 339 3.76 -4.83 -11.05
N ALA A 340 3.48 -5.14 -12.32
CA ALA A 340 4.13 -6.21 -13.06
C ALA A 340 5.03 -5.61 -14.13
N LEU A 341 6.23 -6.16 -14.25
CA LEU A 341 7.21 -5.83 -15.28
C LEU A 341 7.47 -7.06 -16.15
N THR A 342 7.84 -6.83 -17.40
CA THR A 342 8.37 -7.86 -18.29
C THR A 342 9.74 -8.35 -17.79
N LEU A 343 10.24 -9.46 -18.37
CA LEU A 343 11.59 -9.97 -18.06
C LEU A 343 12.72 -8.97 -18.34
N ASN A 344 12.52 -8.03 -19.28
CA ASN A 344 13.48 -6.98 -19.59
C ASN A 344 13.30 -5.70 -18.74
N GLY A 345 12.42 -5.74 -17.72
CA GLY A 345 12.17 -4.63 -16.81
C GLY A 345 11.20 -3.56 -17.32
N SER A 346 10.61 -3.74 -18.50
CA SER A 346 9.61 -2.81 -19.05
C SER A 346 8.27 -2.94 -18.33
N PHE A 347 7.51 -1.84 -18.29
CA PHE A 347 6.18 -1.85 -17.68
C PHE A 347 5.23 -2.79 -18.44
N LEU A 348 4.57 -3.70 -17.71
CA LEU A 348 3.55 -4.59 -18.26
C LEU A 348 2.15 -4.19 -17.78
N SER A 349 1.96 -4.13 -16.46
CA SER A 349 0.69 -3.74 -15.89
C SER A 349 0.83 -3.21 -14.46
N SER A 350 -0.19 -2.50 -13.99
CA SER A 350 -0.34 -2.21 -12.56
C SER A 350 -1.79 -2.31 -12.13
N VAL A 351 -2.02 -2.69 -10.88
CA VAL A 351 -3.34 -2.75 -10.26
C VAL A 351 -3.32 -1.86 -9.02
N THR A 352 -4.30 -0.97 -8.90
CA THR A 352 -4.58 -0.17 -7.71
C THR A 352 -5.98 -0.49 -7.22
N VAL A 353 -6.11 -0.80 -5.93
CA VAL A 353 -7.42 -1.09 -5.33
C VAL A 353 -7.99 0.18 -4.69
N PHE A 354 -9.22 0.55 -5.04
CA PHE A 354 -9.98 1.62 -4.39
C PHE A 354 -11.15 1.02 -3.59
N PRO A 355 -11.80 1.81 -2.72
CA PRO A 355 -12.90 1.29 -1.88
C PRO A 355 -14.00 0.58 -2.68
N ASP A 356 -14.32 1.10 -3.86
CA ASP A 356 -15.49 0.72 -4.66
C ASP A 356 -15.15 0.13 -6.04
N PHE A 357 -13.89 0.21 -6.48
CA PHE A 357 -13.46 -0.33 -7.78
C PHE A 357 -11.98 -0.67 -7.79
N ILE A 358 -11.55 -1.33 -8.86
CA ILE A 358 -10.14 -1.60 -9.15
C ILE A 358 -9.74 -0.74 -10.34
N ARG A 359 -8.60 -0.06 -10.27
CA ARG A 359 -7.98 0.50 -11.46
C ARG A 359 -6.84 -0.38 -11.92
N LYS A 360 -6.85 -0.74 -13.20
CA LYS A 360 -5.79 -1.50 -13.84
C LYS A 360 -5.21 -0.71 -15.00
N HIS A 361 -3.88 -0.62 -15.05
CA HIS A 361 -3.13 -0.13 -16.19
C HIS A 361 -2.51 -1.32 -16.90
N VAL A 362 -2.64 -1.42 -18.22
CA VAL A 362 -2.09 -2.53 -19.00
C VAL A 362 -1.49 -2.01 -20.29
N ASN A 363 -0.24 -2.39 -20.54
CA ASN A 363 0.35 -2.26 -21.86
C ASN A 363 0.00 -3.51 -22.68
N LEU A 364 -1.08 -3.42 -23.46
CA LEU A 364 -1.58 -4.53 -24.27
C LEU A 364 -0.57 -5.00 -25.31
N SER A 365 0.31 -4.12 -25.80
CA SER A 365 1.35 -4.49 -26.77
C SER A 365 2.46 -5.37 -26.18
N GLN A 366 2.64 -5.33 -24.86
CA GLN A 366 3.63 -6.11 -24.12
C GLN A 366 3.04 -7.39 -23.51
N LEU A 367 1.72 -7.57 -23.58
CA LEU A 367 1.02 -8.70 -22.97
C LEU A 367 1.24 -9.98 -23.78
N GLN A 368 1.97 -10.95 -23.21
CA GLN A 368 2.18 -12.24 -23.86
C GLN A 368 0.86 -12.99 -24.04
N GLY A 369 0.58 -13.42 -25.26
CA GLY A 369 -0.67 -14.13 -25.57
C GLY A 369 -1.91 -13.21 -25.65
N GLY A 370 -1.75 -11.90 -25.45
CA GLY A 370 -2.76 -10.89 -25.70
C GLY A 370 -3.10 -10.81 -27.18
N VAL A 371 -4.40 -10.75 -27.48
CA VAL A 371 -4.92 -10.71 -28.87
C VAL A 371 -5.66 -9.41 -29.16
N LEU A 372 -6.33 -8.86 -28.14
CA LEU A 372 -7.14 -7.66 -28.28
C LEU A 372 -6.26 -6.42 -28.12
N ASP A 373 -6.32 -5.54 -29.11
CA ASP A 373 -5.85 -4.17 -28.93
C ASP A 373 -6.85 -3.36 -28.06
N HIS A 374 -6.51 -2.10 -27.78
CA HIS A 374 -7.36 -1.23 -26.97
C HIS A 374 -8.81 -1.18 -27.49
N ARG A 375 -8.99 -1.00 -28.81
CA ARG A 375 -10.31 -0.83 -29.42
C ARG A 375 -11.13 -2.13 -29.32
N ALA A 376 -10.50 -3.26 -29.60
CA ALA A 376 -11.16 -4.57 -29.53
C ALA A 376 -11.50 -4.96 -28.09
N LEU A 377 -10.64 -4.63 -27.13
CA LEU A 377 -10.89 -4.84 -25.70
C LEU A 377 -12.10 -4.02 -25.22
N VAL A 378 -12.17 -2.74 -25.61
CA VAL A 378 -13.30 -1.85 -25.32
C VAL A 378 -14.60 -2.40 -25.93
N ALA A 379 -14.55 -2.83 -27.19
CA ALA A 379 -15.71 -3.43 -27.86
C ALA A 379 -16.21 -4.68 -27.14
N MET A 380 -15.32 -5.56 -26.68
CA MET A 380 -15.67 -6.74 -25.89
C MET A 380 -16.35 -6.34 -24.57
N TYR A 381 -15.75 -5.42 -23.80
CA TYR A 381 -16.34 -4.98 -22.54
C TYR A 381 -17.74 -4.35 -22.72
N HIS A 382 -17.97 -3.62 -23.82
CA HIS A 382 -19.30 -3.12 -24.15
C HIS A 382 -20.27 -4.25 -24.52
N ALA A 383 -19.84 -5.22 -25.33
CA ALA A 383 -20.66 -6.36 -25.73
C ALA A 383 -21.16 -7.16 -24.52
N ILE A 384 -20.28 -7.48 -23.56
CA ILE A 384 -20.67 -8.18 -22.33
C ILE A 384 -21.41 -7.28 -21.32
N GLY A 385 -21.19 -5.96 -21.38
CA GLY A 385 -21.80 -5.00 -20.46
C GLY A 385 -23.31 -4.81 -20.65
N HIS A 386 -23.86 -5.22 -21.80
CA HIS A 386 -25.31 -5.20 -22.05
C HIS A 386 -26.09 -6.19 -21.19
N VAL A 387 -25.44 -7.25 -20.72
CA VAL A 387 -26.05 -8.27 -19.85
C VAL A 387 -25.55 -8.06 -18.44
N ARG A 388 -26.47 -7.76 -17.50
CA ARG A 388 -26.11 -7.71 -16.08
C ARG A 388 -25.81 -9.11 -15.57
N CYS A 389 -24.52 -9.44 -15.48
CA CYS A 389 -24.02 -10.68 -14.89
C CYS A 389 -23.16 -10.38 -13.68
N LEU A 390 -23.53 -10.90 -12.51
CA LEU A 390 -22.77 -10.68 -11.27
C LEU A 390 -21.49 -11.50 -11.22
N ASN A 391 -21.43 -12.57 -12.01
CA ASN A 391 -20.30 -13.49 -12.06
C ASN A 391 -19.21 -13.07 -13.05
N LEU A 392 -19.35 -11.94 -13.74
CA LEU A 392 -18.37 -11.44 -14.70
C LEU A 392 -17.96 -10.01 -14.36
N VAL A 393 -16.66 -9.72 -14.46
CA VAL A 393 -16.14 -8.37 -14.31
C VAL A 393 -16.70 -7.42 -15.37
N ARG A 394 -16.91 -6.16 -15.00
CA ARG A 394 -17.40 -5.11 -15.91
C ARG A 394 -16.67 -3.79 -15.72
N LEU A 395 -16.75 -2.94 -16.72
CA LEU A 395 -16.29 -1.56 -16.63
C LEU A 395 -17.20 -0.76 -15.70
N ARG A 396 -16.58 0.14 -14.92
CA ARG A 396 -17.27 1.08 -14.04
C ARG A 396 -17.81 2.25 -14.86
N GLY A 397 -19.11 2.23 -15.14
CA GLY A 397 -19.84 3.33 -15.77
C GLY A 397 -19.30 3.77 -17.14
N ASP A 398 -19.88 4.84 -17.67
CA ASP A 398 -19.42 5.46 -18.90
C ASP A 398 -18.06 6.14 -18.63
N GLY A 399 -17.03 5.76 -19.39
CA GLY A 399 -15.64 6.20 -19.15
C GLY A 399 -14.83 5.30 -18.22
N GLY A 400 -15.32 4.09 -17.90
CA GLY A 400 -14.55 3.07 -17.18
C GLY A 400 -13.31 2.54 -17.92
N VAL A 401 -13.03 3.03 -19.14
CA VAL A 401 -11.86 2.68 -19.94
C VAL A 401 -11.32 3.90 -20.67
N SER A 402 -9.99 4.03 -20.72
CA SER A 402 -9.31 5.10 -21.45
C SER A 402 -7.94 4.64 -21.97
N LEU A 403 -7.42 5.31 -22.99
CA LEU A 403 -6.06 5.13 -23.49
C LEU A 403 -5.20 6.33 -23.08
N GLN A 404 -4.03 6.09 -22.50
CA GLN A 404 -3.04 7.14 -22.21
C GLN A 404 -2.15 7.42 -23.41
N ASP A 405 -1.49 8.59 -23.41
CA ASP A 405 -0.58 9.03 -24.48
C ASP A 405 0.60 8.07 -24.71
N ASP A 406 0.99 7.32 -23.67
CA ASP A 406 2.05 6.32 -23.73
C ASP A 406 1.60 4.96 -24.31
N GLY A 407 0.34 4.86 -24.75
CA GLY A 407 -0.27 3.64 -25.28
C GLY A 407 -0.80 2.66 -24.22
N THR A 408 -0.72 3.00 -22.93
CA THR A 408 -1.25 2.19 -21.83
C THR A 408 -2.77 2.30 -21.77
N THR A 409 -3.46 1.15 -21.72
CA THR A 409 -4.91 1.11 -21.47
C THR A 409 -5.19 1.14 -19.98
N VAL A 410 -6.10 2.03 -19.56
CA VAL A 410 -6.58 2.14 -18.18
C VAL A 410 -7.99 1.59 -18.10
N LEU A 411 -8.24 0.70 -17.14
CA LEU A 411 -9.53 0.07 -16.88
C LEU A 411 -9.93 0.37 -15.43
N HIS A 412 -11.15 0.86 -15.24
CA HIS A 412 -11.83 0.93 -13.96
C HIS A 412 -12.84 -0.22 -13.91
N LEU A 413 -12.57 -1.20 -13.05
CA LEU A 413 -13.26 -2.48 -13.02
C LEU A 413 -14.07 -2.64 -11.72
N GLU A 414 -15.24 -3.24 -11.85
CA GLU A 414 -16.11 -3.64 -10.74
C GLU A 414 -16.65 -5.06 -11.01
N PRO A 415 -17.00 -5.83 -9.97
CA PRO A 415 -16.96 -5.52 -8.54
C PRO A 415 -15.59 -5.74 -7.88
N LEU A 416 -15.38 -5.14 -6.70
CA LEU A 416 -14.27 -5.48 -5.81
C LEU A 416 -14.64 -6.71 -4.97
N GLY A 417 -13.80 -7.75 -4.96
CA GLY A 417 -14.03 -8.98 -4.22
C GLY A 417 -12.75 -9.61 -3.67
N LEU A 418 -12.90 -10.58 -2.78
CA LEU A 418 -11.81 -11.30 -2.12
C LEU A 418 -11.08 -12.24 -3.10
N PRO A 419 -9.77 -12.09 -3.32
CA PRO A 419 -9.03 -12.99 -4.19
C PRO A 419 -8.95 -14.40 -3.58
N LEU A 420 -9.12 -15.42 -4.42
CA LEU A 420 -9.02 -16.83 -3.98
C LEU A 420 -7.57 -17.37 -3.98
N GLY A 421 -6.60 -16.57 -4.44
CA GLY A 421 -5.19 -16.91 -4.47
C GLY A 421 -4.83 -17.97 -5.52
N LEU A 422 -3.63 -18.55 -5.41
CA LEU A 422 -3.09 -19.47 -6.42
C LEU A 422 -3.82 -20.83 -6.46
N THR A 423 -4.33 -21.29 -5.32
CA THR A 423 -4.89 -22.65 -5.16
C THR A 423 -6.40 -22.67 -4.96
N GLY A 424 -7.04 -21.50 -4.89
CA GLY A 424 -8.47 -21.44 -4.62
C GLY A 424 -8.86 -21.89 -3.23
N ARG A 425 -7.93 -21.92 -2.25
CA ARG A 425 -8.06 -22.63 -0.96
C ARG A 425 -9.44 -22.49 -0.30
N GLN A 426 -10.00 -21.29 -0.28
CA GLN A 426 -11.30 -20.99 0.33
C GLN A 426 -12.51 -21.51 -0.49
N ALA A 427 -12.38 -21.60 -1.81
CA ALA A 427 -13.39 -22.23 -2.68
C ALA A 427 -13.29 -23.75 -2.70
N VAL A 428 -12.12 -24.31 -2.38
CA VAL A 428 -11.87 -25.77 -2.40
C VAL A 428 -11.85 -26.41 -1.00
N GLU A 429 -12.52 -25.81 -0.02
CA GLU A 429 -12.63 -26.40 1.33
C GLU A 429 -13.52 -27.66 1.34
N ARG A 430 -14.56 -27.65 0.52
CA ARG A 430 -15.53 -28.74 0.35
C ARG A 430 -16.14 -28.70 -1.04
N GLU A 431 -16.71 -29.82 -1.46
CA GLU A 431 -17.29 -29.97 -2.80
C GLU A 431 -18.43 -28.99 -3.09
N GLY A 432 -19.26 -28.65 -2.10
CA GLY A 432 -20.32 -27.65 -2.26
C GLY A 432 -19.78 -26.26 -2.59
N SER A 433 -18.76 -25.78 -1.88
CA SER A 433 -18.12 -24.48 -2.16
C SER A 433 -17.46 -24.46 -3.55
N LEU A 434 -16.83 -25.57 -3.95
CA LEU A 434 -16.24 -25.71 -5.29
C LEU A 434 -17.35 -25.64 -6.35
N ARG A 435 -18.47 -26.32 -6.13
CA ARG A 435 -19.62 -26.30 -7.02
C ARG A 435 -20.15 -24.89 -7.22
N ASP A 436 -20.27 -24.11 -6.15
CA ASP A 436 -20.71 -22.72 -6.22
C ASP A 436 -19.73 -21.85 -7.02
N ALA A 437 -18.42 -22.04 -6.83
CA ALA A 437 -17.39 -21.36 -7.60
C ALA A 437 -17.41 -21.72 -9.09
N VAL A 438 -17.47 -23.01 -9.42
CA VAL A 438 -17.54 -23.51 -10.79
C VAL A 438 -18.82 -23.02 -11.46
N ARG A 439 -19.96 -23.03 -10.76
CA ARG A 439 -21.23 -22.47 -11.27
C ARG A 439 -21.10 -20.99 -11.59
N GLY A 440 -20.45 -20.20 -10.73
CA GLY A 440 -20.19 -18.79 -10.98
C GLY A 440 -19.35 -18.57 -12.23
N VAL A 441 -18.22 -19.27 -12.36
CA VAL A 441 -17.35 -19.18 -13.55
C VAL A 441 -18.10 -19.56 -14.82
N LEU A 442 -18.87 -20.66 -14.81
CA LEU A 442 -19.66 -21.08 -15.98
C LEU A 442 -20.75 -20.06 -16.35
N THR A 443 -21.39 -19.44 -15.36
CA THR A 443 -22.38 -18.36 -15.58
C THR A 443 -21.72 -17.15 -16.26
N ALA A 444 -20.50 -16.81 -15.86
CA ALA A 444 -19.71 -15.77 -16.51
C ALA A 444 -19.38 -16.13 -17.97
N LEU A 445 -18.97 -17.39 -18.20
CA LEU A 445 -18.63 -17.88 -19.53
C LEU A 445 -19.83 -17.89 -20.48
N VAL A 446 -21.05 -18.17 -20.01
CA VAL A 446 -22.26 -18.05 -20.86
C VAL A 446 -22.33 -16.64 -21.47
N VAL A 447 -22.16 -15.60 -20.67
CA VAL A 447 -22.25 -14.21 -21.16
C VAL A 447 -21.09 -13.87 -22.10
N LEU A 448 -19.87 -14.30 -21.77
CA LEU A 448 -18.71 -14.06 -22.61
C LEU A 448 -18.81 -14.79 -23.96
N HIS A 449 -19.24 -16.05 -23.94
CA HIS A 449 -19.39 -16.90 -25.12
C HIS A 449 -20.55 -16.45 -26.01
N ASP A 450 -21.68 -16.04 -25.42
CA ASP A 450 -22.83 -15.47 -26.17
C ASP A 450 -22.45 -14.15 -26.86
N ALA A 451 -21.50 -13.40 -26.30
CA ALA A 451 -20.92 -12.21 -26.92
C ALA A 451 -19.86 -12.52 -28.00
N GLY A 452 -19.55 -13.80 -28.23
CA GLY A 452 -18.59 -14.24 -29.25
C GLY A 452 -17.12 -14.23 -28.82
N TYR A 453 -16.85 -14.20 -27.50
CA TYR A 453 -15.49 -14.16 -26.95
C TYR A 453 -15.20 -15.37 -26.06
N VAL A 454 -13.92 -15.66 -25.85
CA VAL A 454 -13.37 -16.68 -24.93
C VAL A 454 -12.40 -16.04 -23.96
N HIS A 455 -12.26 -16.59 -22.76
CA HIS A 455 -11.42 -16.02 -21.71
C HIS A 455 -9.94 -16.38 -21.85
N ARG A 456 -9.62 -17.64 -22.17
CA ARG A 456 -8.26 -18.17 -22.41
C ARG A 456 -7.30 -18.25 -21.22
N ASP A 457 -7.64 -17.74 -20.05
CA ASP A 457 -6.79 -17.77 -18.85
C ASP A 457 -7.59 -18.02 -17.57
N ILE A 458 -8.43 -19.06 -17.59
CA ILE A 458 -9.24 -19.45 -16.43
C ILE A 458 -8.34 -20.16 -15.41
N ARG A 459 -8.26 -19.57 -14.21
CA ARG A 459 -7.50 -20.08 -13.06
C ARG A 459 -7.93 -19.39 -11.77
N TRP A 460 -7.60 -19.96 -10.62
CA TRP A 460 -7.96 -19.39 -9.31
C TRP A 460 -7.55 -17.93 -9.09
N PRO A 461 -6.37 -17.46 -9.53
CA PRO A 461 -6.02 -16.03 -9.45
C PRO A 461 -6.99 -15.09 -10.17
N ASN A 462 -7.73 -15.60 -11.16
CA ASN A 462 -8.66 -14.85 -11.98
C ASN A 462 -10.12 -15.06 -11.52
N VAL A 463 -10.31 -15.58 -10.31
CA VAL A 463 -11.62 -15.73 -9.66
C VAL A 463 -11.61 -15.04 -8.30
N ILE A 464 -12.58 -14.15 -8.07
CA ILE A 464 -12.80 -13.47 -6.79
C ILE A 464 -14.11 -13.91 -6.16
N ARG A 465 -14.21 -13.82 -4.84
CA ARG A 465 -15.41 -14.09 -4.06
C ARG A 465 -16.00 -12.80 -3.50
N LEU A 466 -17.29 -12.61 -3.70
CA LEU A 466 -18.09 -11.58 -3.05
C LEU A 466 -18.89 -12.21 -1.91
N PRO A 467 -18.70 -11.77 -0.66
CA PRO A 467 -19.52 -12.25 0.45
C PRO A 467 -21.01 -12.01 0.22
N GLY A 468 -21.88 -12.91 0.70
CA GLY A 468 -23.33 -12.89 0.45
C GLY A 468 -24.03 -11.56 0.73
N VAL A 469 -23.61 -10.78 1.72
CA VAL A 469 -24.16 -9.42 1.94
C VAL A 469 -23.69 -8.37 0.92
N ALA A 470 -22.47 -8.48 0.38
CA ALA A 470 -22.03 -7.68 -0.76
C ALA A 470 -22.81 -8.08 -2.02
N ALA A 471 -23.17 -9.36 -2.13
CA ALA A 471 -24.04 -9.91 -3.17
C ALA A 471 -25.54 -9.65 -2.93
N ALA A 472 -25.98 -9.32 -1.71
CA ALA A 472 -27.37 -9.03 -1.37
C ALA A 472 -27.85 -7.68 -1.92
N ALA A 473 -26.93 -6.71 -2.05
CA ALA A 473 -27.14 -5.52 -2.88
C ALA A 473 -27.40 -5.87 -4.37
N ALA A 474 -27.11 -7.12 -4.75
CA ALA A 474 -27.32 -7.71 -6.07
C ALA A 474 -28.30 -8.90 -6.08
N SER A 475 -29.12 -9.10 -5.02
CA SER A 475 -30.20 -10.10 -4.94
C SER A 475 -29.80 -11.58 -4.69
N SER A 476 -28.66 -11.85 -4.04
CA SER A 476 -28.28 -13.21 -3.57
C SER A 476 -27.90 -13.21 -2.10
N SER A 477 -28.38 -14.17 -1.31
CA SER A 477 -27.96 -14.35 0.10
C SER A 477 -26.70 -15.23 0.25
N SER A 478 -26.25 -15.87 -0.83
CA SER A 478 -25.03 -16.66 -0.88
C SER A 478 -23.88 -15.89 -1.51
N ASP A 479 -22.66 -16.29 -1.20
CA ASP A 479 -21.45 -15.77 -1.84
C ASP A 479 -21.54 -15.89 -3.38
N VAL A 480 -20.98 -14.91 -4.07
CA VAL A 480 -20.94 -14.87 -5.55
C VAL A 480 -19.49 -14.95 -5.99
N TYR A 481 -19.21 -15.82 -6.96
CA TYR A 481 -17.89 -15.98 -7.55
C TYR A 481 -17.84 -15.28 -8.90
N VAL A 482 -16.84 -14.43 -9.09
CA VAL A 482 -16.71 -13.55 -10.26
C VAL A 482 -15.44 -13.86 -11.01
N LEU A 483 -15.56 -14.06 -12.32
CA LEU A 483 -14.47 -14.20 -13.26
C LEU A 483 -13.95 -12.81 -13.66
N ILE A 484 -12.65 -12.61 -13.51
CA ILE A 484 -11.95 -11.32 -13.75
C ILE A 484 -10.78 -11.54 -14.73
N ASP A 485 -10.05 -10.47 -15.09
CA ASP A 485 -8.80 -10.55 -15.88
C ASP A 485 -9.00 -10.91 -17.37
N LEU A 486 -9.86 -10.13 -18.07
CA LEU A 486 -10.23 -10.38 -19.47
C LEU A 486 -9.22 -9.90 -20.51
N GLU A 487 -8.02 -9.48 -20.13
CA GLU A 487 -7.04 -8.93 -21.08
C GLU A 487 -6.38 -9.99 -21.98
N HIS A 488 -6.51 -11.27 -21.61
CA HIS A 488 -6.14 -12.41 -22.46
C HIS A 488 -7.31 -12.95 -23.29
N ALA A 489 -8.51 -12.39 -23.13
CA ALA A 489 -9.67 -12.80 -23.91
C ALA A 489 -9.45 -12.59 -25.40
N ALA A 490 -10.20 -13.32 -26.23
CA ALA A 490 -10.12 -13.24 -27.68
C ALA A 490 -11.47 -13.62 -28.31
N PRO A 491 -11.68 -13.39 -29.62
CA PRO A 491 -12.81 -13.98 -30.34
C PRO A 491 -12.85 -15.51 -30.20
N ALA A 492 -14.05 -16.09 -30.20
CA ALA A 492 -14.34 -17.50 -29.89
C ALA A 492 -13.80 -18.54 -30.92
N ASP A 493 -12.91 -18.11 -31.81
CA ASP A 493 -12.27 -18.91 -32.86
C ASP A 493 -10.77 -18.58 -32.96
N CYS A 494 -10.15 -18.21 -31.84
CA CYS A 494 -8.80 -17.68 -31.79
C CYS A 494 -7.76 -18.68 -32.32
N PRO A 495 -6.94 -18.33 -33.34
CA PRO A 495 -5.92 -19.21 -33.89
C PRO A 495 -4.62 -19.25 -33.07
N LEU A 496 -4.52 -18.45 -32.01
CA LEU A 496 -3.29 -18.30 -31.26
C LEU A 496 -3.07 -19.48 -30.31
N ASP A 497 -2.02 -20.26 -30.58
CA ASP A 497 -1.57 -21.34 -29.69
C ASP A 497 -0.65 -20.79 -28.59
N CYS A 498 -1.15 -20.78 -27.36
CA CYS A 498 -0.43 -20.31 -26.18
C CYS A 498 0.28 -21.42 -25.39
N ARG A 499 0.46 -22.63 -25.94
CA ARG A 499 1.23 -23.70 -25.27
C ARG A 499 2.75 -23.47 -25.34
N GLN A 500 3.22 -22.72 -26.33
CA GLN A 500 4.63 -22.55 -26.66
C GLN A 500 5.03 -21.06 -26.75
N PRO A 501 6.33 -20.74 -26.62
CA PRO A 501 6.84 -19.40 -26.89
C PRO A 501 6.49 -18.93 -28.32
N PRO A 502 6.31 -17.62 -28.55
CA PRO A 502 6.52 -16.51 -27.61
C PRO A 502 5.30 -16.15 -26.76
N TYR A 503 4.19 -16.89 -26.88
CA TYR A 503 2.88 -16.52 -26.31
C TYR A 503 2.43 -17.44 -25.18
N ARG A 504 3.38 -18.02 -24.44
CA ARG A 504 3.11 -19.10 -23.49
C ARG A 504 2.21 -18.65 -22.34
N LEU A 505 1.03 -19.27 -22.21
CA LEU A 505 0.17 -19.17 -21.03
C LEU A 505 0.37 -20.41 -20.14
N PRO A 506 0.72 -20.26 -18.85
CA PRO A 506 0.98 -21.40 -17.96
C PRO A 506 -0.21 -22.34 -17.78
N THR A 507 -1.43 -21.86 -18.02
CA THR A 507 -2.68 -22.60 -17.92
C THR A 507 -2.90 -23.56 -19.10
N TRP A 508 -2.17 -23.41 -20.20
CA TRP A 508 -2.32 -24.23 -21.40
C TRP A 508 -1.36 -25.43 -21.39
N LEU A 509 -1.70 -26.47 -20.60
CA LEU A 509 -0.80 -27.62 -20.39
C LEU A 509 -1.07 -28.81 -21.34
N GLY A 510 -2.29 -28.95 -21.85
CA GLY A 510 -2.73 -30.11 -22.63
C GLY A 510 -2.85 -29.87 -24.14
N SER A 511 -2.61 -30.92 -24.94
CA SER A 511 -2.86 -30.87 -26.39
C SER A 511 -4.35 -30.78 -26.75
N HIS A 512 -5.21 -31.24 -25.85
CA HIS A 512 -6.66 -31.32 -25.99
C HIS A 512 -7.40 -30.00 -25.71
N ILE A 513 -6.70 -28.97 -25.21
CA ILE A 513 -7.27 -27.63 -25.02
C ILE A 513 -7.67 -27.03 -26.36
N LEU A 514 -6.90 -27.26 -27.41
CA LEU A 514 -7.23 -26.79 -28.75
C LEU A 514 -8.19 -27.77 -29.44
N ASP A 515 -9.04 -27.20 -30.28
CA ASP A 515 -9.87 -28.00 -31.16
C ASP A 515 -9.02 -28.87 -32.10
N GLN A 516 -9.25 -30.18 -32.10
CA GLN A 516 -8.39 -31.11 -32.85
C GLN A 516 -8.56 -30.97 -34.36
N ALA A 517 -9.72 -30.53 -34.84
CA ALA A 517 -9.98 -30.37 -36.26
C ALA A 517 -9.40 -29.07 -36.82
N THR A 518 -9.49 -27.98 -36.05
CA THR A 518 -9.14 -26.63 -36.50
C THR A 518 -7.84 -26.10 -35.91
N GLY A 519 -7.35 -26.68 -34.81
CA GLY A 519 -6.22 -26.16 -34.04
C GLY A 519 -6.51 -24.84 -33.33
N ARG A 520 -7.78 -24.43 -33.23
CA ARG A 520 -8.19 -23.14 -32.66
C ARG A 520 -8.65 -23.28 -31.22
N PHE A 521 -8.56 -22.18 -30.47
CA PHE A 521 -9.13 -22.08 -29.14
C PHE A 521 -10.59 -21.62 -29.24
N THR A 522 -11.50 -22.38 -28.67
CA THR A 522 -12.95 -22.19 -28.78
C THR A 522 -13.62 -22.08 -27.41
N CYS A 523 -14.94 -21.88 -27.38
CA CYS A 523 -15.72 -21.87 -26.14
C CYS A 523 -15.52 -23.14 -25.30
N GLU A 524 -15.42 -24.31 -25.95
CA GLU A 524 -15.14 -25.59 -25.31
C GLU A 524 -13.72 -25.67 -24.72
N SER A 525 -12.78 -24.89 -25.26
CA SER A 525 -11.42 -24.79 -24.71
C SER A 525 -11.42 -24.11 -23.34
N ASP A 526 -12.24 -23.08 -23.12
CA ASP A 526 -12.44 -22.49 -21.79
C ASP A 526 -13.02 -23.54 -20.80
N LEU A 527 -13.93 -24.39 -21.27
CA LEU A 527 -14.49 -25.47 -20.45
C LEU A 527 -13.43 -26.50 -20.03
N CYS A 528 -12.46 -26.81 -20.90
CA CYS A 528 -11.30 -27.63 -20.53
C CYS A 528 -10.49 -26.96 -19.41
N LEU A 529 -10.26 -25.64 -19.49
CA LEU A 529 -9.55 -24.92 -18.43
C LEU A 529 -10.30 -24.95 -17.10
N VAL A 530 -11.64 -24.91 -17.09
CA VAL A 530 -12.42 -25.11 -15.86
C VAL A 530 -12.11 -26.46 -15.22
N ALA A 531 -12.07 -27.53 -16.01
CA ALA A 531 -11.76 -28.87 -15.51
C ALA A 531 -10.32 -28.98 -14.98
N GLU A 532 -9.35 -28.53 -15.76
CA GLU A 532 -7.93 -28.62 -15.41
C GLU A 532 -7.55 -27.70 -14.26
N ALA A 533 -7.88 -26.41 -14.37
CA ALA A 533 -7.41 -25.40 -13.42
C ALA A 533 -8.22 -25.36 -12.12
N LEU A 534 -9.53 -25.64 -12.16
CA LEU A 534 -10.41 -25.49 -11.00
C LEU A 534 -10.81 -26.82 -10.36
N MET A 535 -10.88 -27.93 -11.12
CA MET A 535 -11.43 -29.21 -10.63
C MET A 535 -10.41 -30.35 -10.48
N SER A 536 -9.12 -30.15 -10.84
CA SER A 536 -8.14 -31.25 -10.86
C SER A 536 -7.24 -31.33 -9.63
N HIS A 537 -6.85 -30.19 -9.04
CA HIS A 537 -5.93 -30.12 -7.90
C HIS A 537 -6.66 -29.83 -6.59
N LEU A 538 -7.54 -30.76 -6.18
CA LEU A 538 -8.42 -30.59 -5.03
C LEU A 538 -7.86 -31.30 -3.79
N PRO A 539 -8.08 -30.75 -2.57
CA PRO A 539 -7.70 -31.42 -1.32
C PRO A 539 -8.67 -32.54 -0.90
N PHE A 540 -9.68 -32.84 -1.72
CA PHE A 540 -10.69 -33.86 -1.49
C PHE A 540 -11.03 -34.59 -2.79
N THR A 541 -11.65 -35.76 -2.67
CA THR A 541 -12.16 -36.54 -3.79
C THR A 541 -13.55 -36.03 -4.19
N LEU A 542 -13.75 -35.73 -5.47
CA LEU A 542 -15.07 -35.39 -6.02
C LEU A 542 -16.03 -36.58 -5.93
N SER A 543 -17.31 -36.31 -5.74
CA SER A 543 -18.39 -37.28 -5.97
C SER A 543 -18.36 -37.85 -7.40
N ASP A 544 -19.01 -38.99 -7.62
CA ASP A 544 -19.06 -39.63 -8.94
C ASP A 544 -19.61 -38.69 -10.03
N SER A 545 -20.64 -37.89 -9.70
CA SER A 545 -21.18 -36.88 -10.62
C SER A 545 -20.20 -35.73 -10.87
N GLY A 546 -19.42 -35.32 -9.86
CA GLY A 546 -18.37 -34.32 -10.01
C GLY A 546 -17.20 -34.80 -10.87
N GLN A 547 -16.79 -36.07 -10.69
CA GLN A 547 -15.76 -36.70 -11.53
C GLN A 547 -16.23 -36.82 -12.98
N ARG A 548 -17.50 -37.23 -13.19
CA ARG A 548 -18.12 -37.32 -14.51
C ARG A 548 -18.14 -35.97 -15.22
N LEU A 549 -18.56 -34.90 -14.53
CA LEU A 549 -18.54 -33.56 -15.09
C LEU A 549 -17.14 -33.14 -15.50
N ARG A 550 -16.15 -33.29 -14.61
CA ARG A 550 -14.75 -32.95 -14.88
C ARG A 550 -14.22 -33.67 -16.12
N GLU A 551 -14.51 -34.98 -16.25
CA GLU A 551 -14.10 -35.76 -17.42
C GLU A 551 -14.78 -35.25 -18.70
N GLN A 552 -16.09 -34.98 -18.65
CA GLN A 552 -16.83 -34.47 -19.81
C GLN A 552 -16.32 -33.11 -20.28
N LEU A 553 -15.94 -32.22 -19.36
CA LEU A 553 -15.32 -30.93 -19.67
C LEU A 553 -13.91 -31.10 -20.26
N ALA A 554 -13.05 -31.89 -19.61
CA ALA A 554 -11.68 -32.14 -20.09
C ALA A 554 -11.64 -32.83 -21.46
N THR A 555 -12.66 -33.63 -21.79
CA THR A 555 -12.78 -34.35 -23.06
C THR A 555 -13.70 -33.68 -24.08
N ARG A 556 -14.13 -32.43 -23.83
CA ARG A 556 -14.98 -31.64 -24.75
C ARG A 556 -16.28 -32.35 -25.15
N LYS A 557 -16.84 -33.17 -24.26
CA LYS A 557 -18.13 -33.87 -24.47
C LYS A 557 -19.35 -32.95 -24.29
N LEU A 558 -19.17 -31.79 -23.66
CA LEU A 558 -20.23 -30.78 -23.46
C LEU A 558 -19.97 -29.58 -24.38
N PRO A 559 -21.00 -29.12 -25.13
CA PRO A 559 -20.78 -28.19 -26.24
C PRO A 559 -20.67 -26.72 -25.83
N ASN A 560 -21.22 -26.31 -24.68
CA ASN A 560 -21.16 -24.92 -24.22
C ASN A 560 -21.49 -24.81 -22.73
N ALA A 561 -21.13 -23.68 -22.12
CA ALA A 561 -21.31 -23.42 -20.69
C ALA A 561 -22.79 -23.52 -20.22
N ARG A 562 -23.77 -23.19 -21.09
CA ARG A 562 -25.20 -23.26 -20.75
C ARG A 562 -25.64 -24.70 -20.52
N VAL A 563 -25.23 -25.62 -21.38
CA VAL A 563 -25.47 -27.07 -21.21
C VAL A 563 -24.75 -27.60 -19.98
N VAL A 564 -23.53 -27.12 -19.71
CA VAL A 564 -22.77 -27.54 -18.51
C VAL A 564 -23.55 -27.16 -17.24
N LEU A 565 -24.14 -25.96 -17.16
CA LEU A 565 -24.90 -25.50 -15.99
C LEU A 565 -26.12 -26.39 -15.65
N GLU A 566 -26.63 -27.15 -16.60
CA GLU A 566 -27.74 -28.09 -16.42
C GLU A 566 -27.28 -29.48 -15.93
N HIS A 567 -25.97 -29.70 -15.78
CA HIS A 567 -25.41 -30.97 -15.32
C HIS A 567 -25.84 -31.28 -13.86
N GLU A 568 -26.16 -32.54 -13.59
CA GLU A 568 -26.65 -33.02 -12.29
C GLU A 568 -25.79 -32.57 -11.09
N TRP A 569 -24.47 -32.55 -11.27
CA TRP A 569 -23.53 -32.11 -10.23
C TRP A 569 -23.71 -30.64 -9.84
N LEU A 570 -24.08 -29.76 -10.78
CA LEU A 570 -24.32 -28.34 -10.52
C LEU A 570 -25.74 -28.07 -10.01
N LEU A 571 -26.70 -28.91 -10.38
CA LEU A 571 -28.09 -28.84 -9.90
C LEU A 571 -28.26 -29.46 -8.50
N ALA A 572 -27.32 -30.31 -8.07
CA ALA A 572 -27.35 -30.90 -6.74
C ALA A 572 -27.38 -29.82 -5.66
N ALA A 573 -28.32 -29.95 -4.71
CA ALA A 573 -28.39 -29.09 -3.54
C ALA A 573 -27.03 -29.08 -2.81
N SER A 574 -26.59 -27.90 -2.37
CA SER A 574 -25.40 -27.77 -1.54
C SER A 574 -25.70 -28.40 -0.18
N PRO A 575 -25.03 -29.51 0.22
CA PRO A 575 -25.12 -29.99 1.59
C PRO A 575 -24.37 -29.04 2.55
#